data_AF-A0A1G7DIW5-F1
#
_entry.id   AF-A0A1G7DIW5-F1
#
_cell.length_a   1.000
_cell.length_b   1.000
_cell.length_c   1.000
_cell.angle_alpha   90.00
_cell.angle_beta   90.00
_cell.angle_gamma   90.00
#
_symmetry.space_group_name_H-M   'P 1'
#
loop_
_entity.id
_entity.type
_entity.pdbx_description
1 polymer ?
#
loop_
_entity_poly.entity_id
_entity_poly.type
_entity_poly.pdbx_seq_one_letter_code
_entity_poly.pdbx_strand_id
1 'polypeptide(L)' 'MHSIFPLDELRGRLAELPEGELISTCQVGLRGYLAAGIVHQHGRSAKNPAGGYMTLAGRISGRRQRPPRKVNAC' A
#
# COMPACT_ATOMS: atom_id res chain seq x y z
N MET A 1 2.24 8.06 -8.41
CA MET A 1 0.77 7.87 -8.44
C MET A 1 0.35 7.22 -7.13
N HIS A 2 -0.58 7.86 -6.43
CA HIS A 2 -1.26 7.33 -5.24
C HIS A 2 -2.66 6.92 -5.72
N SER A 3 -3.01 5.64 -5.66
CA SER A 3 -4.36 5.18 -5.98
C SER A 3 -5.07 4.82 -4.68
N ILE A 4 -6.26 5.38 -4.45
CA ILE A 4 -7.11 5.01 -3.32
C ILE A 4 -7.90 3.77 -3.73
N PHE A 5 -7.88 2.75 -2.88
CA PHE A 5 -8.49 1.46 -3.13
C PHE A 5 -9.23 0.99 -1.87
N PRO A 6 -10.56 0.87 -1.90
CA PRO A 6 -11.31 0.37 -0.75
C PRO A 6 -10.85 -1.04 -0.40
N LEU A 7 -10.61 -1.31 0.89
CA LEU A 7 -10.14 -2.61 1.35
C LEU A 7 -11.11 -3.74 0.94
N ASP A 8 -12.41 -3.48 0.99
CA ASP A 8 -13.45 -4.46 0.69
C ASP A 8 -13.47 -4.86 -0.80
N GLU A 9 -13.12 -3.92 -1.68
CA GLU A 9 -13.05 -4.15 -3.13
C GLU A 9 -11.72 -4.76 -3.56
N LEU A 10 -10.69 -4.71 -2.71
CA LEU A 10 -9.32 -5.12 -3.02
C LEU A 10 -9.24 -6.55 -3.56
N ARG A 11 -10.00 -7.47 -2.97
CA ARG A 11 -10.02 -8.88 -3.40
C ARG A 11 -10.55 -9.06 -4.82
N GLY A 12 -11.61 -8.33 -5.19
CA GLY A 12 -12.27 -8.47 -6.49
C GLY A 12 -11.55 -7.75 -7.62
N ARG A 13 -10.73 -6.76 -7.30
CA ARG A 13 -10.12 -5.85 -8.29
C ARG A 13 -8.58 -5.87 -8.25
N LEU A 14 -8.00 -6.96 -7.74
CA LEU A 14 -6.55 -7.09 -7.56
C LEU A 14 -5.75 -6.96 -8.87
N ALA A 15 -6.36 -7.31 -10.00
CA ALA A 15 -5.79 -7.20 -11.34
C ALA A 15 -5.57 -5.73 -11.79
N GLU A 16 -6.30 -4.78 -11.22
CA GLU A 16 -6.15 -3.34 -11.52
C GLU A 16 -4.96 -2.73 -10.78
N LEU A 17 -4.43 -3.42 -9.78
CA LEU A 17 -3.27 -2.92 -9.03
C LEU A 17 -2.03 -3.00 -9.91
N PRO A 18 -1.23 -1.92 -9.96
CA PRO A 18 -0.12 -1.83 -10.88
C PRO A 18 0.98 -2.85 -10.55
N GLU A 19 1.65 -3.36 -11.57
CA GLU A 19 2.74 -4.33 -11.40
C GLU A 19 3.93 -3.78 -10.60
N GLY A 20 4.65 -4.69 -9.94
CA GLY A 20 5.81 -4.39 -9.10
C GLY A 20 5.50 -4.34 -7.60
N GLU A 21 6.44 -3.77 -6.85
CA GLU A 21 6.33 -3.63 -5.38
C GLU A 21 5.26 -2.59 -5.01
N LEU A 22 4.27 -3.04 -4.24
CA LEU A 22 3.18 -2.21 -3.75
C LEU A 22 3.50 -1.69 -2.35
N ILE A 23 3.20 -0.42 -2.09
CA ILE A 23 3.12 0.10 -0.72
C ILE A 23 1.66 0.25 -0.35
N SER A 24 1.23 -0.51 0.65
CA SER A 24 -0.09 -0.40 1.27
C SER A 24 0.01 0.55 2.46
N THR A 25 -0.83 1.58 2.49
CA THR A 25 -0.95 2.49 3.65
C THR A 25 -2.41 2.79 3.93
N CYS A 26 -2.73 3.15 5.17
CA CYS A 26 -3.99 3.82 5.52
C CYS A 26 -3.68 4.89 6.59
N GLN A 27 -4.69 5.55 7.16
CA GLN A 27 -4.47 6.62 8.14
C GLN A 27 -3.65 6.18 9.38
N VAL A 28 -3.92 4.98 9.91
CA VAL A 28 -3.31 4.47 11.17
C VAL A 28 -2.59 3.11 11.03
N GLY A 29 -2.58 2.50 9.86
CA GLY A 29 -1.81 1.28 9.55
C GLY A 29 -2.56 -0.06 9.58
N LEU A 30 -3.70 -0.19 10.28
CA LEU A 30 -4.44 -1.47 10.40
C LEU A 30 -4.97 -1.97 9.06
N ARG A 31 -5.72 -1.12 8.33
CA ARG A 31 -6.24 -1.48 7.00
C ARG A 31 -5.12 -1.67 5.97
N GLY A 32 -4.01 -0.96 6.13
CA GLY A 32 -2.80 -1.16 5.34
C GLY A 32 -2.19 -2.56 5.51
N TYR A 33 -2.20 -3.09 6.74
CA TYR A 33 -1.74 -4.45 7.05
C TYR A 33 -2.63 -5.51 6.40
N LEU A 34 -3.95 -5.35 6.52
CA LEU A 34 -4.92 -6.28 5.90
C LEU A 34 -4.79 -6.28 4.37
N ALA A 35 -4.68 -5.12 3.75
CA ALA A 35 -4.45 -5.01 2.30
C ALA A 35 -3.13 -5.67 1.87
N ALA A 36 -2.04 -5.48 2.62
CA ALA A 36 -0.78 -6.16 2.32
C ALA A 36 -0.90 -7.69 2.43
N GLY A 37 -1.65 -8.19 3.42
CA GLY A 37 -1.95 -9.62 3.57
C GLY A 37 -2.74 -10.18 2.38
N ILE A 38 -3.79 -9.49 1.94
CA ILE A 38 -4.58 -9.88 0.75
C ILE A 38 -3.67 -9.97 -0.48
N VAL A 39 -2.85 -8.94 -0.72
CA VAL A 39 -1.92 -8.91 -1.87
C VAL A 39 -0.92 -10.07 -1.78
N HIS A 40 -0.40 -10.37 -0.59
CA HIS A 40 0.54 -11.47 -0.38
C HIS A 40 -0.08 -12.85 -0.64
N GLN A 41 -1.32 -13.06 -0.22
CA GLN A 41 -2.06 -14.30 -0.48
C GLN A 41 -2.27 -14.57 -1.98
N HIS A 42 -2.24 -13.52 -2.81
CA HIS A 42 -2.30 -13.63 -4.27
C HIS A 42 -0.92 -13.63 -4.94
N GLY A 43 0.15 -13.93 -4.20
CA GLY A 43 1.50 -14.13 -4.73
C GLY A 43 2.23 -12.83 -5.10
N ARG A 44 1.74 -11.67 -4.66
CA ARG A 44 2.35 -10.36 -4.94
C ARG A 44 3.05 -9.79 -3.71
N SER A 45 4.04 -8.92 -3.95
CA SER A 45 4.77 -8.26 -2.87
C SER A 45 4.14 -6.92 -2.49
N ALA A 46 3.81 -6.76 -1.21
CA ALA A 46 3.34 -5.51 -0.62
C ALA A 46 4.09 -5.20 0.68
N LYS A 47 4.47 -3.93 0.86
CA LYS A 47 5.02 -3.40 2.11
C LYS A 47 3.99 -2.53 2.81
N ASN A 48 3.86 -2.70 4.12
CA ASN A 48 3.06 -1.82 4.97
C ASN A 48 4.00 -1.06 5.93
N PRO A 49 4.35 0.20 5.65
CA PRO A 49 5.16 1.01 6.55
C PRO A 49 4.46 1.18 7.91
N ALA A 50 5.19 0.90 8.99
CA ALA A 50 4.69 1.14 10.35
C ALA A 50 4.27 2.62 10.51
N GLY A 51 3.08 2.84 11.07
CA GLY A 51 2.53 4.18 11.34
C GLY A 51 1.68 4.80 10.21
N GLY A 52 1.42 4.07 9.12
CA GLY A 52 0.48 4.51 8.08
C GLY A 52 0.96 5.72 7.26
N TYR A 53 0.03 6.39 6.58
CA TYR A 53 0.32 7.55 5.73
C TYR A 53 0.99 8.69 6.51
N MET A 54 0.56 8.92 7.76
CA MET A 54 1.07 10.01 8.60
C MET A 54 2.56 9.85 8.91
N THR A 55 3.01 8.63 9.20
CA THR A 55 4.43 8.35 9.42
C THR A 55 5.23 8.30 8.13
N LEU A 56 4.62 7.86 7.01
CA LEU A 56 5.28 7.89 5.71
C LEU A 56 5.57 9.32 5.25
N ALA A 57 4.60 10.25 5.39
CA ALA A 57 4.74 11.65 4.99
C ALA A 57 5.94 12.35 5.65
N GLY A 58 6.23 12.05 6.92
CA GLY A 58 7.42 12.55 7.61
C GLY A 58 8.76 11.92 7.17
N ARG A 59 8.74 10.73 6.55
CA ARG A 59 9.94 9.96 6.15
C ARG A 59 10.38 10.17 4.71
N ILE A 60 9.56 10.80 3.87
CA ILE A 60 9.87 11.03 2.44
C ILE A 60 10.92 12.15 2.24
N SER A 61 11.40 12.78 3.32
CA SER A 61 12.36 13.88 3.31
C SER A 61 13.83 13.50 3.02
N GLY A 62 14.17 12.23 2.77
CA GLY A 62 15.60 11.84 2.72
C GLY A 62 16.09 10.64 1.90
N ARG A 63 15.29 9.95 1.06
CA ARG A 63 15.83 8.87 0.20
C ARG A 63 15.34 8.94 -1.25
N ARG A 64 16.27 9.10 -2.21
CA ARG A 64 16.05 8.76 -3.62
C ARG A 64 16.07 7.24 -3.77
N GLN A 65 14.91 6.61 -3.65
CA GLN A 65 14.65 5.30 -4.26
C GLN A 65 13.48 5.49 -5.24
N ARG A 66 13.48 4.72 -6.33
CA ARG A 66 12.41 4.72 -7.33
C ARG A 66 11.08 4.62 -6.57
N PRO A 67 10.15 5.59 -6.68
CA PRO A 67 9.02 5.66 -5.77
C PRO A 67 8.17 4.41 -5.98
N PRO A 68 7.97 3.58 -4.93
CA PRO A 68 7.11 2.42 -5.04
C PRO A 68 5.70 2.88 -5.36
N ARG A 69 4.94 2.03 -6.06
CA ARG A 69 3.57 2.39 -6.46
C ARG A 69 2.68 2.30 -5.22
N LYS A 70 2.11 3.45 -4.84
CA LYS A 70 1.40 3.60 -3.58
C LYS A 70 -0.08 3.27 -3.77
N VAL A 71 -0.58 2.34 -2.97
CA VAL A 71 -1.99 1.99 -2.87
C VAL A 71 -2.44 2.38 -1.46
N ASN A 72 -3.45 3.24 -1.38
CA ASN A 72 -4.03 3.67 -0.12
C ASN A 72 -5.29 2.82 0.14
N ALA A 73 -5.27 2.05 1.22
CA ALA A 73 -6.37 1.19 1.66
C ALA A 73 -7.33 1.92 2.63
N CYS A 74 -7.52 3.24 2.42
CA CYS A 74 -8.48 4.06 3.15
C CYS A 74 -9.88 3.97 2.55
#